data_AF-A0A3P6RDB9-F1
#
_entry.id   AF-A0A3P6RDB9-F1
#
_cell.length_a   1.000
_cell.length_b   1.000
_cell.length_c   1.000
_cell.angle_alpha   90.00
_cell.angle_beta   90.00
_cell.angle_gamma   90.00
#
_symmetry.space_group_name_H-M   'P 1'
#
loop_
_entity.id
_entity.type
_entity.pdbx_description
1 polymer ?
#
loop_
_entity_poly.entity_id
_entity_poly.type
_entity_poly.pdbx_seq_one_letter_code
_entity_poly.pdbx_strand_id
1 'polypeptide(L)'
;MYVIYGGRLENVFDSQVLDSYLMTFFTSEKVTGRSGQSLARGVELPVLDNIRDYQKFITTAVPAEDDPVLFGLPVNIKFSWELTEAENTIARIRSAVTTGAGNDRNSWAESCTPILHLWKRLCQGSDLHSRQVPISKESSDPIAEVISLEYIHAIRLVQKLHASLTMVSKSIRGTVTPDKITLEVINSLQLHQTPDHWRDLWLGPKEPAEFLSTLIYKAKSVQELVLRSEQGNFLKTPLNFSQLFRPGRLLNALRQVTARYDENYILLKA
;
A
#
# COMPACT_ATOMS: atom_id res chain seq x y z
N MET A 1 -10.51 -26.65 -13.89
CA MET A 1 -10.87 -25.31 -14.41
C MET A 1 -12.32 -25.05 -14.06
N TYR A 2 -12.59 -24.13 -13.12
CA TYR A 2 -13.97 -23.83 -12.71
C TYR A 2 -14.66 -23.00 -13.79
N VAL A 3 -15.76 -23.51 -14.35
CA VAL A 3 -16.41 -22.92 -15.53
C VAL A 3 -17.24 -21.67 -15.17
N ILE A 4 -17.87 -21.65 -14.00
CA ILE A 4 -18.80 -20.57 -13.61
C ILE A 4 -18.09 -19.48 -12.82
N TYR A 5 -17.37 -19.84 -11.75
CA TYR A 5 -16.69 -18.87 -10.87
C TYR A 5 -15.20 -18.70 -11.18
N GLY A 6 -14.54 -19.68 -11.81
CA GLY A 6 -13.10 -19.64 -12.07
C GLY A 6 -12.68 -18.63 -13.13
N GLY A 7 -13.54 -18.33 -14.11
CA GLY A 7 -13.24 -17.31 -15.12
C GLY A 7 -13.12 -15.88 -14.56
N ARG A 8 -13.52 -15.65 -13.30
CA ARG A 8 -13.42 -14.36 -12.60
C ARG A 8 -12.22 -14.29 -11.65
N LEU A 9 -11.49 -15.39 -11.48
CA LEU A 9 -10.40 -15.52 -10.52
C LEU A 9 -9.07 -15.62 -11.27
N GLU A 10 -8.22 -14.60 -11.12
CA GLU A 10 -6.86 -14.60 -11.67
C GLU A 10 -5.82 -15.07 -10.65
N ASN A 11 -6.13 -14.91 -9.36
CA ASN A 11 -5.23 -15.24 -8.26
C ASN A 11 -5.43 -16.69 -7.77
N VAL A 12 -4.32 -17.38 -7.52
CA VAL A 12 -4.30 -18.73 -6.94
C VAL A 12 -4.90 -18.73 -5.53
N PHE A 13 -4.65 -17.69 -4.75
CA PHE A 13 -5.20 -17.59 -3.39
C PHE A 13 -6.73 -17.47 -3.41
N ASP A 14 -7.29 -16.65 -4.29
CA ASP A 14 -8.74 -16.49 -4.39
C ASP A 14 -9.42 -17.78 -4.87
N SER A 15 -8.71 -18.57 -5.69
CA SER A 15 -9.15 -19.92 -6.07
C SER A 15 -9.22 -20.87 -4.86
N GLN A 16 -8.24 -20.82 -3.96
CA GLN A 16 -8.27 -21.60 -2.72
C GLN A 16 -9.41 -21.15 -1.78
N VAL A 17 -9.70 -19.85 -1.73
CA VAL A 17 -10.85 -19.32 -0.97
C VAL A 17 -12.15 -19.86 -1.55
N LEU A 18 -12.33 -19.83 -2.88
CA LEU A 18 -13.50 -20.43 -3.53
C LEU A 18 -13.64 -21.92 -3.19
N ASP A 19 -12.54 -22.68 -3.25
CA ASP A 19 -12.54 -24.10 -2.91
C ASP A 19 -13.01 -24.34 -1.47
N SER A 20 -12.55 -23.51 -0.53
CA SER A 20 -12.97 -23.60 0.87
C SER A 20 -14.47 -23.34 1.05
N TYR A 21 -15.04 -22.36 0.34
CA TYR A 21 -16.49 -22.12 0.36
C TYR A 21 -17.27 -23.29 -0.25
N LEU A 22 -16.81 -23.83 -1.39
CA LEU A 22 -17.46 -24.96 -2.04
C LEU A 22 -17.47 -26.20 -1.14
N MET A 23 -16.33 -26.53 -0.53
CA MET A 23 -16.25 -27.65 0.41
C MET A 23 -17.11 -27.44 1.66
N THR A 24 -17.26 -26.20 2.11
CA THR A 24 -18.05 -25.84 3.29
C THR A 24 -19.56 -25.94 3.02
N PHE A 25 -20.03 -25.58 1.81
CA PHE A 25 -21.46 -25.59 1.48
C PHE A 25 -21.93 -26.92 0.87
N PHE A 26 -21.10 -27.55 0.04
CA PHE A 26 -21.46 -28.76 -0.70
C PHE A 26 -20.93 -30.04 -0.04
N THR A 27 -21.14 -30.17 1.27
CA THR A 27 -20.90 -31.42 1.99
C THR A 27 -22.14 -32.33 1.90
N SER A 28 -21.97 -33.65 1.82
CA SER A 28 -23.09 -34.60 1.79
C SER A 28 -24.11 -34.38 2.93
N GLU A 29 -23.67 -33.91 4.09
CA GLU A 29 -24.54 -33.60 5.23
C GLU A 29 -25.45 -32.39 5.00
N LYS A 30 -24.96 -31.34 4.33
CA LYS A 30 -25.73 -30.12 4.02
C LYS A 30 -26.64 -30.30 2.81
N VAL A 31 -26.21 -31.11 1.83
CA VAL A 31 -26.98 -31.41 0.62
C VAL A 31 -28.14 -32.37 0.91
N THR A 32 -28.00 -33.27 1.89
CA THR A 32 -29.06 -34.24 2.25
C THR A 32 -30.12 -33.69 3.19
N GLY A 33 -30.04 -32.41 3.58
CA GLY A 33 -31.11 -31.72 4.31
C GLY A 33 -31.34 -32.27 5.72
N ARG A 34 -30.31 -32.77 6.42
CA ARG A 34 -30.46 -33.16 7.83
C ARG A 34 -30.63 -31.92 8.71
N SER A 35 -31.69 -31.89 9.51
CA SER A 35 -31.96 -30.83 10.50
C SER A 35 -30.80 -30.70 11.50
N GLY A 36 -30.42 -29.46 11.84
CA GLY A 36 -29.36 -29.17 12.81
C GLY A 36 -27.98 -28.88 12.21
N GLN A 37 -27.86 -28.83 10.88
CA GLN A 37 -26.65 -28.37 10.20
C GLN A 37 -26.65 -26.85 10.11
N SER A 38 -25.50 -26.21 10.39
CA SER A 38 -25.37 -24.76 10.29
C SER A 38 -24.92 -24.33 8.89
N LEU A 39 -25.64 -23.38 8.31
CA LEU A 39 -25.24 -22.70 7.08
C LEU A 39 -24.03 -21.81 7.35
N ALA A 40 -24.14 -21.03 8.43
CA ALA A 40 -23.10 -20.19 8.99
C ALA A 40 -23.22 -20.23 10.52
N ARG A 41 -22.22 -19.70 11.22
CA ARG A 41 -22.24 -19.68 12.69
C ARG A 41 -23.43 -18.86 13.18
N GLY A 42 -24.44 -19.54 13.75
CA GLY A 42 -25.67 -18.91 14.23
C GLY A 42 -26.88 -18.95 13.28
N VAL A 43 -26.72 -19.48 12.05
CA VAL A 43 -27.83 -19.66 11.09
C VAL A 43 -27.91 -21.14 10.71
N GLU A 44 -29.01 -21.78 11.10
CA GLU A 44 -29.28 -23.18 10.74
C GLU A 44 -29.81 -23.31 9.31
N LEU A 45 -29.54 -24.44 8.66
CA LEU A 45 -30.09 -24.77 7.36
C LEU A 45 -31.56 -25.18 7.52
N PRO A 46 -32.52 -24.41 6.98
CA PRO A 46 -33.93 -24.77 7.08
C PRO A 46 -34.27 -25.85 6.04
N VAL A 47 -35.00 -26.87 6.49
CA VAL A 47 -35.60 -27.91 5.62
C VAL A 47 -37.05 -27.52 5.40
N LEU A 48 -37.32 -26.76 4.34
CA LEU A 48 -38.64 -26.21 4.05
C LEU A 48 -39.02 -26.55 2.61
N ASP A 49 -40.28 -26.94 2.39
CA ASP A 49 -40.79 -27.33 1.07
C ASP A 49 -41.45 -26.15 0.31
N ASN A 50 -41.61 -25.00 0.96
CA ASN A 50 -42.34 -23.85 0.44
C ASN A 50 -41.51 -22.56 0.48
N ILE A 51 -41.53 -21.82 -0.63
CA ILE A 51 -40.85 -20.52 -0.81
C ILE A 51 -41.30 -19.50 0.25
N ARG A 52 -42.58 -19.50 0.63
CA ARG A 52 -43.09 -18.54 1.65
C ARG A 52 -42.45 -18.76 3.02
N ASP A 53 -42.13 -20.00 3.34
CA ASP A 53 -41.52 -20.33 4.63
C ASP A 53 -40.03 -19.99 4.60
N TYR A 54 -39.35 -20.12 3.46
CA TYR A 54 -38.01 -19.55 3.27
C TYR A 54 -37.99 -18.04 3.45
N GLN A 55 -38.98 -17.31 2.91
CA GLN A 55 -39.06 -15.85 3.11
C GLN A 55 -39.25 -15.48 4.58
N LYS A 56 -40.12 -16.19 5.32
CA LYS A 56 -40.29 -15.98 6.77
C LYS A 56 -39.01 -16.32 7.53
N PHE A 57 -38.33 -17.40 7.15
CA PHE A 57 -37.06 -17.79 7.73
C PHE A 57 -36.00 -16.71 7.53
N ILE A 58 -35.84 -16.18 6.32
CA ILE A 58 -34.88 -15.10 6.04
C ILE A 58 -35.17 -13.88 6.92
N THR A 59 -36.41 -13.42 6.99
CA THR A 59 -36.79 -12.25 7.81
C THR A 59 -36.58 -12.46 9.32
N THR A 60 -36.60 -13.71 9.80
CA THR A 60 -36.53 -14.02 11.24
C THR A 60 -35.12 -14.42 11.69
N ALA A 61 -34.42 -15.21 10.86
CA ALA A 61 -33.14 -15.83 11.21
C ALA A 61 -31.92 -15.07 10.70
N VAL A 62 -32.07 -14.25 9.64
CA VAL A 62 -30.97 -13.43 9.11
C VAL A 62 -31.04 -12.05 9.77
N PRO A 63 -29.99 -11.61 10.49
CA PRO A 63 -29.95 -10.27 11.06
C PRO A 63 -30.02 -9.19 9.98
N ALA A 64 -30.53 -8.01 10.34
CA ALA A 64 -30.57 -6.86 9.44
C ALA A 64 -29.16 -6.26 9.17
N GLU A 65 -28.22 -6.47 10.10
CA GLU A 65 -26.81 -6.13 9.92
C GLU A 65 -25.97 -7.38 9.70
N ASP A 66 -25.15 -7.35 8.67
CA ASP A 66 -24.23 -8.44 8.35
C ASP A 66 -23.05 -8.49 9.34
N ASP A 67 -22.89 -9.61 10.04
CA ASP A 67 -21.74 -9.86 10.92
C ASP A 67 -20.59 -10.49 10.11
N PRO A 68 -19.33 -10.01 10.21
CA PRO A 68 -18.15 -10.65 9.61
C PRO A 68 -18.05 -12.15 9.85
N VAL A 69 -18.52 -12.62 11.02
CA VAL A 69 -18.49 -14.04 11.40
C VAL A 69 -19.32 -14.91 10.44
N LEU A 70 -20.38 -14.37 9.82
CA LEU A 70 -21.17 -15.06 8.81
C LEU A 70 -20.33 -15.42 7.57
N PHE A 71 -19.30 -14.62 7.29
CA PHE A 71 -18.40 -14.81 6.15
C PHE A 71 -17.12 -15.57 6.51
N GLY A 72 -16.95 -15.99 7.77
CA GLY A 72 -15.71 -16.57 8.27
C GLY A 72 -14.61 -15.54 8.50
N LEU A 73 -14.96 -14.25 8.52
CA LEU A 73 -14.03 -13.15 8.71
C LEU A 73 -13.85 -12.84 10.21
N PRO A 74 -12.66 -12.39 10.63
CA PRO A 74 -12.45 -11.94 12.00
C PRO A 74 -13.27 -10.67 12.31
N VAL A 75 -13.71 -10.54 13.55
CA VAL A 75 -14.62 -9.45 14.00
C VAL A 75 -13.98 -8.05 13.84
N ASN A 76 -12.65 -7.94 13.89
CA ASN A 76 -11.95 -6.67 13.73
C ASN A 76 -12.12 -6.05 12.33
N ILE A 77 -12.51 -6.84 11.32
CA ILE A 77 -12.69 -6.35 9.95
C ILE A 77 -13.85 -5.36 9.85
N LYS A 78 -14.93 -5.52 10.66
CA LYS A 78 -16.05 -4.56 10.67
C LYS A 78 -15.55 -3.16 11.01
N PHE A 79 -14.77 -3.03 12.08
CA PHE A 79 -14.19 -1.76 12.49
C PHE A 79 -13.26 -1.16 11.42
N SER A 80 -12.39 -1.97 10.81
CA SER A 80 -11.51 -1.50 9.73
C SER A 80 -12.28 -1.05 8.49
N TRP A 81 -13.37 -1.75 8.14
CA TRP A 81 -14.24 -1.38 7.04
C TRP A 81 -15.00 -0.08 7.33
N GLU A 82 -15.60 0.06 8.52
CA GLU A 82 -16.29 1.28 8.95
C GLU A 82 -15.36 2.50 8.93
N LEU A 83 -14.13 2.35 9.42
CA LEU A 83 -13.12 3.41 9.37
C LEU A 83 -12.80 3.81 7.93
N THR A 84 -12.58 2.83 7.05
CA THR A 84 -12.27 3.10 5.64
C THR A 84 -13.44 3.78 4.93
N GLU A 85 -14.68 3.38 5.21
CA GLU A 85 -15.86 3.98 4.58
C GLU A 85 -16.16 5.38 5.13
N ALA A 86 -15.90 5.62 6.42
CA ALA A 86 -15.94 6.95 7.00
C ALA A 86 -14.91 7.89 6.34
N GLU A 87 -13.66 7.43 6.17
CA GLU A 87 -12.62 8.17 5.46
C GLU A 87 -13.01 8.48 4.01
N ASN A 88 -13.55 7.50 3.29
CA ASN A 88 -14.04 7.68 1.91
C ASN A 88 -15.19 8.70 1.84
N THR A 89 -16.12 8.64 2.78
CA THR A 89 -17.26 9.57 2.85
C THR A 89 -16.78 10.99 3.14
N ILE A 90 -15.85 11.15 4.09
CA ILE A 90 -15.21 12.45 4.37
C ILE A 90 -14.49 12.98 3.12
N ALA A 91 -13.76 12.13 2.40
CA ALA A 91 -13.09 12.52 1.16
C ALA A 91 -14.09 12.98 0.08
N ARG A 92 -15.21 12.26 -0.09
CA ARG A 92 -16.30 12.65 -1.01
C ARG A 92 -16.91 14.00 -0.62
N ILE A 93 -17.17 14.23 0.67
CA ILE A 93 -17.69 15.53 1.16
C ILE A 93 -16.69 16.65 0.87
N ARG A 94 -15.40 16.45 1.14
CA ARG A 94 -14.35 17.46 0.82
C ARG A 94 -14.29 17.77 -0.66
N SER A 95 -14.40 16.75 -1.53
CA SER A 95 -14.45 16.95 -2.98
C SER A 95 -15.67 17.76 -3.41
N ALA A 96 -16.84 17.51 -2.82
CA ALA A 96 -18.04 18.28 -3.12
C ALA A 96 -17.91 19.76 -2.70
N VAL A 97 -17.35 20.04 -1.52
CA VAL A 97 -17.13 21.42 -1.03
C VAL A 97 -16.13 22.19 -1.90
N THR A 98 -15.06 21.53 -2.33
CA THR A 98 -14.00 22.17 -3.15
C THR A 98 -14.45 22.51 -4.57
N THR A 99 -15.44 21.82 -5.14
CA THR A 99 -16.00 22.19 -6.46
C THR A 99 -16.70 23.56 -6.48
N GLY A 100 -17.08 24.11 -5.33
CA GLY A 100 -17.67 25.45 -5.20
C GLY A 100 -16.66 26.56 -4.86
N ALA A 101 -15.43 26.21 -4.47
CA ALA A 101 -14.39 27.17 -4.14
C ALA A 101 -13.57 27.47 -5.39
N GLY A 102 -13.59 28.72 -5.86
CA GLY A 102 -12.70 29.16 -6.93
C GLY A 102 -11.23 28.85 -6.62
N ASN A 103 -10.41 28.78 -7.67
CA ASN A 103 -8.98 28.47 -7.58
C ASN A 103 -8.19 29.65 -6.97
N ASP A 104 -8.46 29.94 -5.70
CA ASP A 104 -7.94 31.08 -4.97
C ASP A 104 -6.61 30.73 -4.29
N ARG A 105 -5.64 31.64 -4.39
CA ARG A 105 -4.31 31.43 -3.82
C ARG A 105 -4.34 31.33 -2.30
N ASN A 106 -5.31 31.96 -1.64
CA ASN A 106 -5.49 31.88 -0.20
C ASN A 106 -5.89 30.46 0.22
N SER A 107 -6.82 29.81 -0.49
CA SER A 107 -7.23 28.43 -0.17
C SER A 107 -6.10 27.43 -0.44
N TRP A 108 -5.26 27.68 -1.46
CA TRP A 108 -4.05 26.90 -1.68
C TRP A 108 -3.06 27.06 -0.52
N ALA A 109 -2.85 28.30 -0.05
CA ALA A 109 -1.95 28.60 1.05
C ALA A 109 -2.39 27.91 2.34
N GLU A 110 -3.67 27.96 2.68
CA GLU A 110 -4.22 27.35 3.89
C GLU A 110 -3.99 25.83 3.94
N SER A 111 -4.26 25.12 2.83
CA SER A 111 -4.10 23.66 2.80
C SER A 111 -2.65 23.19 2.60
N CYS A 112 -1.87 23.86 1.74
CA CYS A 112 -0.54 23.39 1.37
C CYS A 112 0.57 23.85 2.33
N THR A 113 0.42 24.99 3.02
CA THR A 113 1.46 25.52 3.91
C THR A 113 1.86 24.56 5.04
N PRO A 114 0.94 23.87 5.73
CA PRO A 114 1.30 22.86 6.72
C PRO A 114 2.18 21.74 6.16
N ILE A 115 1.89 21.28 4.95
CA ILE A 115 2.65 20.23 4.25
C ILE A 115 4.04 20.75 3.86
N LEU A 116 4.13 21.99 3.37
CA LEU A 116 5.40 22.64 3.05
C LEU A 116 6.27 22.83 4.31
N HIS A 117 5.65 23.17 5.45
CA HIS A 117 6.35 23.29 6.73
C HIS A 117 6.83 21.93 7.24
N LEU A 118 6.00 20.89 7.14
CA LEU A 118 6.39 19.52 7.45
C LEU A 118 7.59 19.10 6.60
N TRP A 119 7.55 19.33 5.29
CA TRP A 119 8.65 19.00 4.39
C TRP A 119 9.95 19.70 4.78
N LYS A 120 9.90 21.01 5.09
CA LYS A 120 11.06 21.75 5.59
C LYS A 120 11.61 21.12 6.86
N ARG A 121 10.75 20.78 7.82
CA ARG A 121 11.16 20.14 9.08
C ARG A 121 11.78 18.75 8.86
N LEU A 122 11.23 17.95 7.96
CA LEU A 122 11.77 16.62 7.65
C LEU A 122 13.15 16.70 6.97
N CYS A 123 13.35 17.74 6.14
CA CYS A 123 14.62 18.00 5.47
C CYS A 123 15.65 18.71 6.35
N GLN A 124 15.26 19.31 7.47
CA GLN A 124 16.20 19.95 8.42
C GLN A 124 17.23 18.91 8.90
N GLY A 125 18.51 19.23 8.71
CA GLY A 125 19.63 18.36 9.07
C GLY A 125 19.94 17.26 8.05
N SER A 126 19.30 17.24 6.88
CA SER A 126 19.64 16.28 5.82
C SER A 126 19.63 16.93 4.43
N ASP A 127 20.79 16.95 3.78
CA ASP A 127 20.97 17.49 2.43
C ASP A 127 20.50 16.52 1.32
N LEU A 128 19.66 15.54 1.64
CA LEU A 128 19.20 14.52 0.69
C LEU A 128 18.50 15.12 -0.55
N HIS A 129 17.89 16.29 -0.39
CA HIS A 129 17.18 17.00 -1.44
C HIS A 129 18.10 17.83 -2.37
N SER A 130 19.30 18.20 -1.91
CA SER A 130 20.28 19.01 -2.66
C SER A 130 21.54 18.21 -3.03
N ARG A 131 21.70 17.00 -2.50
CA ARG A 131 22.84 16.12 -2.75
C ARG A 131 22.92 15.71 -4.21
N GLN A 132 24.14 15.67 -4.75
CA GLN A 132 24.37 15.11 -6.08
C GLN A 132 23.96 13.63 -6.11
N VAL A 133 23.27 13.23 -7.19
CA VAL A 133 22.89 11.83 -7.39
C VAL A 133 24.16 10.99 -7.52
N PRO A 134 24.38 9.99 -6.66
CA PRO A 134 25.55 9.12 -6.76
C PRO A 134 25.61 8.41 -8.12
N ILE A 135 26.81 8.21 -8.64
CA ILE A 135 27.04 7.38 -9.83
C ILE A 135 26.85 5.92 -9.40
N SER A 136 26.20 5.11 -10.25
CA SER A 136 26.06 3.67 -10.04
C SER A 136 27.44 3.03 -9.92
N LYS A 137 27.74 2.45 -8.77
CA LYS A 137 28.95 1.63 -8.60
C LYS A 137 28.62 0.23 -9.10
N GLU A 138 29.26 -0.20 -10.17
CA GLU A 138 29.29 -1.63 -10.51
C GLU A 138 30.16 -2.32 -9.46
N SER A 139 29.57 -3.18 -8.63
CA SER A 139 30.30 -3.92 -7.59
C SER A 139 30.22 -5.41 -7.82
N SER A 140 31.30 -6.13 -7.49
CA SER A 140 31.33 -7.59 -7.55
C SER A 140 30.31 -8.25 -6.60
N ASP A 141 29.92 -7.54 -5.53
CA ASP A 141 28.88 -7.96 -4.59
C ASP A 141 27.50 -7.48 -5.05
N PRO A 142 26.57 -8.40 -5.41
CA PRO A 142 25.21 -8.06 -5.82
C PRO A 142 24.41 -7.31 -4.73
N ILE A 143 24.71 -7.54 -3.45
CA ILE A 143 24.00 -6.89 -2.34
C ILE A 143 24.37 -5.41 -2.29
N ALA A 144 25.66 -5.09 -2.31
CA ALA A 144 26.15 -3.72 -2.34
C ALA A 144 25.63 -2.95 -3.57
N GLU A 145 25.57 -3.60 -4.72
CA GLU A 145 25.04 -3.01 -5.95
C GLU A 145 23.57 -2.63 -5.79
N VAL A 146 22.71 -3.56 -5.33
CA VAL A 146 21.28 -3.31 -5.15
C VAL A 146 21.02 -2.21 -4.13
N ILE A 147 21.77 -2.16 -3.02
CA ILE A 147 21.62 -1.11 -2.01
C ILE A 147 22.05 0.25 -2.58
N SER A 148 23.11 0.29 -3.40
CA SER A 148 23.53 1.53 -4.06
C SER A 148 22.47 2.05 -5.04
N LEU A 149 21.86 1.17 -5.84
CA LEU A 149 20.78 1.50 -6.76
C LEU A 149 19.51 1.94 -6.02
N GLU A 150 19.24 1.36 -4.86
CA GLU A 150 18.15 1.76 -3.99
C GLU A 150 18.38 3.16 -3.42
N TYR A 151 19.61 3.48 -3.02
CA TYR A 151 19.97 4.82 -2.56
C TYR A 151 19.84 5.87 -3.67
N ILE A 152 20.31 5.55 -4.88
CA ILE A 152 20.14 6.41 -6.06
C ILE A 152 18.66 6.67 -6.34
N HIS A 153 17.82 5.63 -6.24
CA HIS A 153 16.38 5.79 -6.39
C HIS A 153 15.75 6.67 -5.30
N ALA A 154 16.16 6.48 -4.03
CA ALA A 154 15.69 7.29 -2.92
C ALA A 154 16.02 8.79 -3.11
N ILE A 155 17.27 9.11 -3.49
CA ILE A 155 17.69 10.50 -3.76
C ILE A 155 16.90 11.11 -4.92
N ARG A 156 16.76 10.39 -6.04
CA ARG A 156 15.98 10.86 -7.20
C ARG A 156 14.52 11.13 -6.82
N LEU A 157 13.92 10.27 -6.00
CA LEU A 157 12.55 10.42 -5.53
C LEU A 157 12.39 11.66 -4.64
N VAL A 158 13.28 11.83 -3.66
CA VAL A 158 13.31 13.02 -2.78
C VAL A 158 13.49 14.30 -3.57
N GLN A 159 14.37 14.33 -4.58
CA GLN A 159 14.59 15.50 -5.44
C GLN A 159 13.35 15.85 -6.28
N LYS A 160 12.70 14.85 -6.89
CA LYS A 160 11.46 15.07 -7.67
C LYS A 160 10.34 15.64 -6.80
N LEU A 161 10.18 15.12 -5.59
CA LEU A 161 9.18 15.64 -4.64
C LEU A 161 9.53 17.03 -4.13
N HIS A 162 10.82 17.29 -3.85
CA HIS A 162 11.29 18.63 -3.49
C HIS A 162 10.97 19.64 -4.61
N ALA A 163 11.22 19.29 -5.87
CA ALA A 163 10.92 20.14 -7.01
C ALA A 163 9.41 20.40 -7.15
N SER A 164 8.58 19.37 -7.01
CA SER A 164 7.11 19.49 -7.02
C SER A 164 6.61 20.43 -5.92
N LEU A 165 7.03 20.24 -4.67
CA LEU A 165 6.67 21.11 -3.54
C LEU A 165 7.21 22.54 -3.70
N THR A 166 8.37 22.71 -4.33
CA THR A 166 8.92 24.03 -4.64
C THR A 166 8.06 24.77 -5.66
N MET A 167 7.56 24.08 -6.70
CA MET A 167 6.63 24.66 -7.66
C MET A 167 5.33 25.08 -6.98
N VAL A 168 4.75 24.21 -6.14
CA VAL A 168 3.57 24.56 -5.32
C VAL A 168 3.82 25.82 -4.49
N SER A 169 4.95 25.89 -3.77
CA SER A 169 5.29 27.06 -2.95
C SER A 169 5.43 28.34 -3.78
N LYS A 170 6.03 28.26 -4.98
CA LYS A 170 6.17 29.39 -5.90
C LYS A 170 4.83 29.85 -6.47
N SER A 171 3.92 28.91 -6.76
CA SER A 171 2.58 29.20 -7.26
C SER A 171 1.69 29.85 -6.20
N ILE A 172 1.78 29.41 -4.94
CA ILE A 172 1.08 30.05 -3.81
C ILE A 172 1.55 31.50 -3.61
N ARG A 173 2.86 31.74 -3.69
CA ARG A 173 3.44 33.10 -3.60
C ARG A 173 3.14 33.99 -4.82
N GLY A 174 2.54 33.45 -5.88
CA GLY A 174 2.26 34.17 -7.11
C GLY A 174 3.50 34.45 -7.98
N THR A 175 4.64 33.82 -7.68
CA THR A 175 5.90 34.01 -8.43
C THR A 175 5.94 33.24 -9.75
N VAL A 176 5.17 32.16 -9.87
CA VAL A 176 5.09 31.29 -11.05
C VAL A 176 3.64 30.93 -11.33
N THR A 177 3.23 30.98 -12.60
CA THR A 177 1.93 30.46 -13.05
C THR A 177 1.94 28.93 -12.98
N PRO A 178 1.03 28.30 -12.23
CA PRO A 178 1.02 26.85 -12.09
C PRO A 178 0.67 26.17 -13.43
N ASP A 179 1.41 25.11 -13.77
CA ASP A 179 1.07 24.23 -14.87
C ASP A 179 -0.02 23.23 -14.45
N LYS A 180 -0.52 22.44 -15.41
CA LYS A 180 -1.58 21.44 -15.15
C LYS A 180 -1.19 20.47 -14.04
N ILE A 181 0.06 20.01 -14.04
CA ILE A 181 0.58 19.05 -13.05
C ILE A 181 0.64 19.70 -11.66
N THR A 182 1.12 20.93 -11.55
CA THR A 182 1.16 21.65 -10.26
C THR A 182 -0.24 21.91 -9.72
N LEU A 183 -1.22 22.23 -10.59
CA LEU A 183 -2.63 22.35 -10.18
C LEU A 183 -3.21 21.04 -9.68
N GLU A 184 -2.95 19.92 -10.37
CA GLU A 184 -3.37 18.59 -9.91
C GLU A 184 -2.77 18.24 -8.54
N VAL A 185 -1.48 18.52 -8.35
CA VAL A 185 -0.82 18.35 -7.04
C VAL A 185 -1.49 19.21 -5.97
N ILE A 186 -1.73 20.50 -6.23
CA ILE A 186 -2.40 21.39 -5.26
C ILE A 186 -3.79 20.84 -4.90
N ASN A 187 -4.59 20.45 -5.88
CA ASN A 187 -5.92 19.89 -5.66
C ASN A 187 -5.88 18.61 -4.82
N SER A 188 -4.96 17.68 -5.13
CA SER A 188 -4.78 16.47 -4.32
C SER A 188 -4.40 16.81 -2.87
N LEU A 189 -3.49 17.77 -2.67
CA LEU A 189 -3.10 18.20 -1.33
C LEU A 189 -4.25 18.86 -0.55
N GLN A 190 -5.10 19.64 -1.22
CA GLN A 190 -6.32 20.20 -0.61
C GLN A 190 -7.29 19.11 -0.16
N LEU A 191 -7.40 18.04 -0.93
CA LEU A 191 -8.21 16.87 -0.59
C LEU A 191 -7.56 15.95 0.46
N HIS A 192 -6.37 16.28 0.96
CA HIS A 192 -5.57 15.44 1.86
C HIS A 192 -5.26 14.07 1.24
N GLN A 193 -4.99 14.05 -0.06
CA GLN A 193 -4.64 12.86 -0.80
C GLN A 193 -3.28 13.02 -1.45
N THR A 194 -2.49 11.96 -1.43
CA THR A 194 -1.19 11.94 -2.10
C THR A 194 -1.40 12.03 -3.62
N PRO A 195 -0.78 13.00 -4.31
CA PRO A 195 -0.92 13.18 -5.75
C PRO A 195 -0.55 11.91 -6.53
N ASP A 196 -1.30 11.62 -7.60
CA ASP A 196 -1.08 10.45 -8.45
C ASP A 196 0.33 10.43 -9.03
N HIS A 197 0.84 11.59 -9.44
CA HIS A 197 2.20 11.72 -9.93
C HIS A 197 3.27 11.27 -8.92
N TRP A 198 3.02 11.39 -7.61
CA TRP A 198 3.93 10.88 -6.59
C TRP A 198 3.77 9.38 -6.40
N ARG A 199 2.53 8.86 -6.51
CA ARG A 199 2.21 7.44 -6.40
C ARG A 199 2.77 6.61 -7.56
N ASP A 200 2.81 7.19 -8.76
CA ASP A 200 3.44 6.59 -9.94
C ASP A 200 4.95 6.39 -9.75
N LEU A 201 5.60 7.28 -8.99
CA LEU A 201 7.03 7.16 -8.67
C LEU A 201 7.29 6.16 -7.55
N TRP A 202 6.42 6.14 -6.54
CA TRP A 202 6.48 5.21 -5.42
C TRP A 202 5.09 4.99 -4.79
N LEU A 203 4.68 3.73 -4.73
CA LEU A 203 3.46 3.30 -4.04
C LEU A 203 3.66 3.42 -2.53
N GLY A 204 3.28 4.58 -1.98
CA GLY A 204 3.33 4.90 -0.57
C GLY A 204 1.94 5.10 0.06
N PRO A 205 1.89 5.62 1.30
CA PRO A 205 0.65 5.95 2.02
C PRO A 205 -0.27 6.89 1.22
N LYS A 206 -1.59 6.81 1.49
CA LYS A 206 -2.56 7.71 0.85
C LYS A 206 -2.50 9.14 1.39
N GLU A 207 -2.16 9.30 2.66
CA GLU A 207 -2.06 10.61 3.33
C GLU A 207 -0.71 11.30 3.02
N PRO A 208 -0.70 12.55 2.51
CA PRO A 208 0.53 13.25 2.12
C PRO A 208 1.55 13.39 3.25
N ALA A 209 1.11 13.67 4.48
CA ALA A 209 2.00 13.86 5.61
C ALA A 209 2.75 12.57 5.98
N GLU A 210 2.04 11.44 5.96
CA GLU A 210 2.60 10.11 6.21
C GLU A 210 3.53 9.69 5.05
N PHE A 211 3.14 9.99 3.81
CA PHE A 211 3.95 9.73 2.62
C PHE A 211 5.32 10.40 2.71
N LEU A 212 5.35 11.71 3.00
CA LEU A 212 6.60 12.48 3.11
C LEU A 212 7.47 12.01 4.29
N SER A 213 6.84 11.70 5.43
CA SER A 213 7.55 11.22 6.62
C SER A 213 8.19 9.85 6.36
N THR A 214 7.43 8.93 5.74
CA THR A 214 7.89 7.59 5.39
C THR A 214 8.99 7.61 4.33
N LEU A 215 8.87 8.51 3.34
CA LEU A 215 9.90 8.71 2.31
C LEU A 215 11.24 9.08 2.94
N ILE A 216 11.26 10.07 3.83
CA ILE A 216 12.50 10.55 4.46
C ILE A 216 13.05 9.51 5.41
N TYR A 217 12.20 8.80 6.17
CA TYR A 217 12.60 7.68 7.01
C TYR A 217 13.30 6.58 6.20
N LYS A 218 12.69 6.13 5.09
CA LYS A 218 13.27 5.12 4.19
C LYS A 218 14.56 5.63 3.54
N ALA A 219 14.60 6.88 3.06
CA ALA A 219 15.79 7.45 2.44
C ALA A 219 16.99 7.52 3.40
N LYS A 220 16.77 7.94 4.66
CA LYS A 220 17.80 7.92 5.72
C LYS A 220 18.23 6.50 6.08
N SER A 221 17.28 5.57 6.16
CA SER A 221 17.57 4.16 6.44
C SER A 221 18.43 3.54 5.33
N VAL A 222 18.08 3.76 4.06
CA VAL A 222 18.86 3.27 2.92
C VAL A 222 20.26 3.89 2.88
N GLN A 223 20.40 5.17 3.24
CA GLN A 223 21.73 5.80 3.38
C GLN A 223 22.60 5.06 4.40
N GLU A 224 22.03 4.70 5.55
CA GLU A 224 22.74 3.92 6.57
C GLU A 224 23.10 2.52 6.06
N LEU A 225 22.20 1.87 5.32
CA LEU A 225 22.44 0.56 4.72
C LEU A 225 23.59 0.58 3.70
N VAL A 226 23.74 1.64 2.91
CA VAL A 226 24.89 1.79 2.00
C VAL A 226 26.20 1.78 2.79
N LEU A 227 26.29 2.57 3.87
CA LEU A 227 27.49 2.64 4.71
C LEU A 227 27.80 1.28 5.35
N ARG A 228 26.78 0.56 5.82
CA ARG A 228 26.95 -0.79 6.39
C ARG A 228 27.39 -1.82 5.35
N SER A 229 26.91 -1.68 4.11
CA SER A 229 27.30 -2.55 3.00
C SER A 229 28.76 -2.34 2.62
N GLU A 230 29.24 -1.10 2.58
CA GLU A 230 30.64 -0.77 2.31
C GLU A 230 31.59 -1.29 3.40
N GLN A 231 31.10 -1.42 4.64
CA GLN A 231 31.83 -1.97 5.78
C GLN A 231 31.80 -3.52 5.85
N GLY A 232 31.14 -4.20 4.92
CA GLY A 232 31.06 -5.68 4.89
C GLY A 232 30.27 -6.31 6.05
N ASN A 233 29.49 -5.52 6.80
CA ASN A 233 28.75 -5.98 7.97
C ASN A 233 27.25 -6.19 7.71
N PHE A 234 26.81 -6.13 6.45
CA PHE A 234 25.39 -6.14 6.09
C PHE A 234 24.60 -7.34 6.65
N LEU A 235 25.17 -8.56 6.57
CA LEU A 235 24.49 -9.79 7.00
C LEU A 235 24.56 -10.05 8.52
N LYS A 236 25.34 -9.27 9.28
CA LYS A 236 25.53 -9.49 10.73
C LYS A 236 24.45 -8.86 11.58
N THR A 237 23.67 -7.94 11.02
CA THR A 237 22.61 -7.21 11.73
C THR A 237 21.24 -7.54 11.16
N PRO A 238 20.19 -7.66 12.01
CA PRO A 238 18.84 -7.85 11.52
C PRO A 238 18.40 -6.65 10.67
N LEU A 239 17.85 -6.94 9.49
CA LEU A 239 17.36 -5.94 8.56
C LEU A 239 15.83 -5.89 8.61
N ASN A 240 15.26 -4.69 8.72
CA ASN A 240 13.82 -4.51 8.59
C ASN A 240 13.45 -4.14 7.14
N PHE A 241 12.65 -4.97 6.47
CA PHE A 241 12.20 -4.71 5.10
C PHE A 241 11.39 -3.42 4.96
N SER A 242 10.80 -2.90 6.05
CA SER A 242 10.10 -1.61 6.05
C SER A 242 11.04 -0.43 5.74
N GLN A 243 12.35 -0.60 5.82
CA GLN A 243 13.34 0.43 5.52
C GLN A 243 13.61 0.58 4.01
N LEU A 244 13.24 -0.42 3.20
CA LEU A 244 13.52 -0.45 1.76
C LEU A 244 12.32 0.04 0.95
N PHE A 245 12.56 0.55 -0.26
CA PHE A 245 11.49 0.85 -1.21
C PHE A 245 11.09 -0.40 -1.99
N ARG A 246 12.05 -1.27 -2.33
CA ARG A 246 11.90 -2.45 -3.18
C ARG A 246 12.55 -3.68 -2.56
N PRO A 247 11.94 -4.28 -1.50
CA PRO A 247 12.50 -5.43 -0.81
C PRO A 247 12.71 -6.65 -1.72
N GLY A 248 11.87 -6.83 -2.75
CA GLY A 248 12.02 -7.92 -3.73
C GLY A 248 13.36 -7.90 -4.49
N ARG A 249 13.94 -6.71 -4.74
CA ARG A 249 15.26 -6.62 -5.40
C ARG A 249 16.38 -7.13 -4.50
N LEU A 250 16.29 -6.86 -3.19
CA LEU A 250 17.24 -7.38 -2.22
C LEU A 250 17.14 -8.91 -2.11
N LEU A 251 15.92 -9.47 -2.08
CA LEU A 251 15.73 -10.92 -2.06
C LEU A 251 16.31 -11.59 -3.31
N ASN A 252 16.18 -10.96 -4.47
CA ASN A 252 16.80 -11.45 -5.70
C ASN A 252 18.34 -11.40 -5.65
N ALA A 253 18.93 -10.34 -5.07
CA ALA A 253 20.37 -10.26 -4.87
C ALA A 253 20.86 -11.34 -3.88
N LEU A 254 20.13 -11.57 -2.79
CA LEU A 254 20.42 -12.66 -1.85
C LEU A 254 20.40 -14.02 -2.56
N ARG A 255 19.40 -14.26 -3.43
CA ARG A 255 19.34 -15.48 -4.26
C ARG A 255 20.56 -15.65 -5.17
N GLN A 256 21.09 -14.56 -5.73
CA GLN A 256 22.31 -14.60 -6.55
C GLN A 256 23.55 -14.94 -5.70
N VAL A 257 23.66 -14.35 -4.51
CA VAL A 257 24.79 -14.62 -3.60
C VAL A 257 24.75 -16.08 -3.12
N THR A 258 23.59 -16.61 -2.75
CA THR A 258 23.46 -18.02 -2.33
C THR A 258 23.78 -18.98 -3.48
N ALA A 259 23.31 -18.70 -4.70
CA ALA A 259 23.61 -19.53 -5.86
C ALA A 259 25.13 -19.60 -6.15
N ARG A 260 25.84 -18.47 -6.06
CA ARG A 260 27.31 -18.42 -6.21
C ARG A 260 28.04 -19.19 -5.11
N TYR A 261 27.49 -19.24 -3.90
CA TYR A 261 28.09 -20.00 -2.80
C TYR A 261 27.91 -21.51 -3.01
N ASP A 262 26.72 -21.94 -3.43
CA ASP A 262 26.42 -23.35 -3.71
C ASP A 262 27.20 -23.90 -4.92
N GLU A 263 27.36 -23.12 -6.00
CA GLU A 263 28.20 -23.51 -7.15
C GLU A 263 29.67 -23.70 -6.77
N ASN A 264 30.23 -22.81 -5.94
CA ASN A 264 31.60 -22.96 -5.45
C ASN A 264 31.75 -24.19 -4.53
N TYR A 265 30.70 -24.59 -3.82
CA TYR A 265 30.71 -25.80 -2.99
C TYR A 265 30.69 -27.09 -3.83
N ILE A 266 30.07 -27.05 -5.01
CA ILE A 266 30.07 -28.16 -5.97
C ILE A 266 31.44 -28.30 -6.64
N LEU A 267 32.10 -27.18 -6.99
CA LEU A 267 33.43 -27.18 -7.61
C LEU A 267 34.57 -27.57 -6.67
N LEU A 268 34.42 -27.40 -5.36
CA LEU A 268 35.40 -27.85 -4.35
C LEU A 268 35.28 -29.34 -3.98
N LYS A 269 34.21 -30.01 -4.44
CA LYS A 269 33.98 -31.46 -4.21
C LYS A 269 34.15 -32.31 -5.46
N ALA A 270 34.42 -31.71 -6.62
CA ALA A 270 34.76 -32.38 -7.88
C ALA A 270 36.29 -32.40 -8.06
#